data_AF-B3P0C4-F1
#
_entry.id   AF-B3P0C4-F1
#
_cell.length_a   1.000
_cell.length_b   1.000
_cell.length_c   1.000
_cell.angle_alpha   90.00
_cell.angle_beta   90.00
_cell.angle_gamma   90.00
#
_symmetry.space_group_name_H-M   'P 1'
#
loop_
_entity.id
_entity.type
_entity.pdbx_description
1 polymer ?
#
loop_
_entity_poly.entity_id
_entity_poly.type
_entity_poly.pdbx_seq_one_letter_code
_entity_poly.pdbx_strand_id
1 'polypeptide(L)'
;MTAPQKLRASTMEWCNRNSRPKPSIPTPAVRPEATRWQKPGPMGRNEWANFHKTYQADAMAHNLRLQGGKQKEDSKQIVDKPSLAEVTCLRENRNRLSAPRWQRQKYIPPPPEQFPYRPQIIGQSVPRPEHGRPVERPAVPCCFQHVELENDFWASLRFPVSRKALTARPSKKIYELSRPRQFPLACHCSMYSNYEDQVPRRRKMSPRQWRLHLQRLEFLSKPNPRVLADLMCCCP
;
A
#
# COMPACT_ATOMS: atom_id res chain seq x y z
N MET A 1 39.14 50.04 -1.10
CA MET A 1 38.83 48.66 -0.65
C MET A 1 39.18 47.71 -1.79
N THR A 2 40.45 47.33 -1.90
CA THR A 2 40.98 46.48 -2.97
C THR A 2 40.70 45.01 -2.65
N ALA A 3 40.05 44.29 -3.57
CA ALA A 3 39.76 42.87 -3.43
C ALA A 3 41.07 42.06 -3.43
N PRO A 4 41.24 41.05 -2.56
CA PRO A 4 42.42 40.20 -2.58
C PRO A 4 42.42 39.37 -3.86
N GLN A 5 43.34 39.68 -4.78
CA GLN A 5 43.62 38.86 -5.96
C GLN A 5 44.09 37.47 -5.48
N LYS A 6 43.24 36.45 -5.67
CA LYS A 6 43.64 35.06 -5.47
C LYS A 6 44.62 34.70 -6.58
N LEU A 7 45.91 34.70 -6.26
CA LEU A 7 46.95 34.17 -7.15
C LEU A 7 46.54 32.74 -7.57
N ARG A 8 46.44 32.51 -8.89
CA ARG A 8 46.29 31.16 -9.44
C ARG A 8 47.47 30.34 -8.93
N ALA A 9 47.20 29.27 -8.20
CA ALA A 9 48.23 28.32 -7.80
C ALA A 9 49.04 27.92 -9.03
N SER A 10 50.36 27.90 -8.89
CA SER A 10 51.27 27.46 -9.96
C SER A 10 50.87 26.06 -10.43
N THR A 11 50.99 25.76 -11.72
CA THR A 11 50.74 24.41 -12.26
C THR A 11 51.48 23.33 -11.46
N MET A 12 52.67 23.67 -10.93
CA MET A 12 53.46 22.79 -10.07
C MET A 12 52.77 22.51 -8.72
N GLU A 13 52.14 23.50 -8.11
CA GLU A 13 51.38 23.34 -6.86
C GLU A 13 50.12 22.50 -7.10
N TRP A 14 49.46 22.69 -8.24
CA TRP A 14 48.31 21.86 -8.63
C TRP A 14 48.70 20.40 -8.82
N CYS A 15 49.82 20.13 -9.52
CA CYS A 15 50.36 18.78 -9.69
C CYS A 15 50.73 18.15 -8.34
N ASN A 16 51.45 18.87 -7.48
CA ASN A 16 51.84 18.39 -6.14
C ASN A 16 50.65 18.09 -5.23
N ARG A 17 49.53 18.81 -5.41
CA ARG A 17 48.29 18.57 -4.64
C ARG A 17 47.56 17.31 -5.09
N ASN A 18 47.58 17.01 -6.39
CA ASN A 18 46.90 15.86 -6.97
C ASN A 18 47.75 14.58 -7.00
N SER A 19 49.08 14.70 -6.90
CA SER A 19 50.00 13.55 -6.86
C SER A 19 50.01 12.83 -5.51
N ARG A 20 49.51 13.47 -4.45
CA ARG A 20 49.39 12.86 -3.13
C ARG A 20 48.11 12.02 -3.03
N PRO A 21 48.18 10.77 -2.54
CA PRO A 21 46.98 9.98 -2.29
C PRO A 21 46.09 10.71 -1.28
N LYS A 22 44.77 10.67 -1.51
CA LYS A 22 43.79 11.27 -0.57
C LYS A 22 44.00 10.62 0.81
N PRO A 23 44.10 11.41 1.89
CA PRO A 23 44.29 10.84 3.22
C PRO A 23 43.15 9.87 3.54
N SER A 24 43.47 8.71 4.10
CA SER A 24 42.50 7.67 4.49
C SER A 24 41.65 8.04 5.71
N ILE A 25 41.68 9.31 6.12
CA ILE A 25 40.89 9.81 7.24
C ILE A 25 39.44 9.88 6.73
N PRO A 26 38.52 9.06 7.27
CA PRO A 26 37.11 9.19 6.91
C PRO A 26 36.70 10.61 7.29
N THR A 27 36.22 11.36 6.30
CA THR A 27 35.58 12.66 6.53
C THR A 27 34.56 12.47 7.64
N PRO A 28 34.52 13.32 8.69
CA PRO A 28 33.53 13.18 9.75
C PRO A 28 32.18 13.07 9.07
N ALA A 29 31.48 11.97 9.32
CA ALA A 29 30.23 11.64 8.66
C ALA A 29 29.23 12.74 9.00
N VAL A 30 29.13 13.75 8.13
CA VAL A 30 27.98 14.64 8.08
C VAL A 30 26.82 13.70 7.82
N ARG A 31 26.09 13.36 8.89
CA ARG A 31 24.95 12.46 8.78
C ARG A 31 24.01 13.11 7.78
N PRO A 32 23.68 12.46 6.65
CA PRO A 32 22.76 13.03 5.69
C PRO A 32 21.46 13.41 6.43
N GLU A 33 20.89 14.56 6.09
CA GLU A 33 19.62 14.98 6.68
C GLU A 33 18.59 13.86 6.55
N ALA A 34 17.86 13.60 7.63
CA ALA A 34 16.90 12.51 7.66
C ALA A 34 15.89 12.68 6.52
N THR A 35 15.85 11.68 5.64
CA THR A 35 14.87 11.62 4.55
C THR A 35 13.45 11.65 5.13
N ARG A 36 12.46 12.04 4.33
CA ARG A 36 11.05 12.10 4.74
C ARG A 36 10.56 10.82 5.46
N TRP A 37 11.09 9.66 5.09
CA TRP A 37 10.74 8.34 5.66
C TRP A 37 11.52 7.99 6.93
N GLN A 38 12.63 8.67 7.19
CA GLN A 38 13.41 8.56 8.43
C GLN A 38 12.93 9.55 9.50
N LYS A 39 12.14 10.56 9.12
CA LYS A 39 11.47 11.44 10.08
C LYS A 39 10.39 10.64 10.81
N PRO A 40 10.31 10.72 12.14
CA PRO A 40 9.25 10.06 12.88
C PRO A 40 7.89 10.55 12.38
N GLY A 41 6.93 9.63 12.31
CA GLY A 41 5.56 9.95 11.94
C GLY A 41 4.92 10.94 12.92
N PRO A 42 3.73 11.47 12.61
CA PRO A 42 3.08 12.53 13.41
C PRO A 42 2.74 12.10 14.84
N MET A 43 2.77 10.80 15.14
CA MET A 43 2.58 10.26 16.48
C MET A 43 3.56 9.11 16.71
N GLY A 44 4.05 8.99 17.95
CA GLY A 44 4.86 7.87 18.41
C GLY A 44 4.03 6.60 18.61
N ARG A 45 4.70 5.45 18.77
CA ARG A 45 4.03 4.13 18.93
C ARG A 45 3.02 4.11 20.08
N ASN A 46 3.35 4.73 21.21
CA ASN A 46 2.47 4.79 22.39
C ASN A 46 1.27 5.72 22.17
N GLU A 47 1.47 6.82 21.46
CA GLU A 47 0.42 7.76 21.08
C GLU A 47 -0.56 7.11 20.09
N TRP A 48 -0.06 6.34 19.11
CA TRP A 48 -0.89 5.51 18.25
C TRP A 48 -1.69 4.48 19.03
N ALA A 49 -1.08 3.80 20.00
CA ALA A 49 -1.78 2.82 20.84
C ALA A 49 -2.90 3.49 21.66
N ASN A 50 -2.66 4.68 22.21
CA ASN A 50 -3.67 5.43 22.95
C ASN A 50 -4.78 5.94 22.02
N PHE A 51 -4.45 6.47 20.85
CA PHE A 51 -5.41 6.89 19.84
C PHE A 51 -6.33 5.74 19.40
N HIS A 52 -5.78 4.55 19.17
CA HIS A 52 -6.61 3.40 18.80
C HIS A 52 -7.51 2.92 19.94
N LYS A 53 -7.04 2.98 21.20
CA LYS A 53 -7.86 2.65 22.37
C LYS A 53 -9.03 3.62 22.51
N THR A 54 -8.79 4.92 22.42
CA THR A 54 -9.86 5.93 22.51
C THR A 54 -10.83 5.82 21.34
N TYR A 55 -10.31 5.70 20.12
CA TYR A 55 -11.14 5.54 18.93
C TYR A 55 -12.04 4.30 18.98
N GLN A 56 -11.52 3.16 19.47
CA GLN A 56 -12.34 1.95 19.64
C GLN A 56 -13.42 2.14 20.70
N ALA A 57 -13.11 2.78 21.82
CA ALA A 57 -14.09 3.07 22.87
C ALA A 57 -15.21 4.00 22.35
N ASP A 58 -14.84 5.05 21.62
CA ASP A 58 -15.79 6.01 21.04
C ASP A 58 -16.64 5.38 19.93
N ALA A 59 -16.04 4.55 19.08
CA ALA A 59 -16.76 3.80 18.05
C ALA A 59 -17.77 2.82 18.66
N MET A 60 -17.39 2.11 19.72
CA MET A 60 -18.30 1.22 20.45
C MET A 60 -19.45 2.00 21.11
N ALA A 61 -19.15 3.13 21.76
CA ALA A 61 -20.16 4.00 22.36
C ALA A 61 -21.13 4.58 21.30
N HIS A 62 -20.63 4.97 20.14
CA HIS A 62 -21.43 5.43 19.01
C HIS A 62 -22.35 4.32 18.47
N ASN A 63 -21.83 3.09 18.31
CA ASN A 63 -22.63 1.94 17.88
C ASN A 63 -23.72 1.57 18.89
N LEU A 64 -23.46 1.69 20.20
CA LEU A 64 -24.50 1.51 21.23
C LEU A 64 -25.60 2.58 21.15
N ARG A 65 -25.24 3.85 20.90
CA ARG A 65 -26.21 4.95 20.70
C ARG A 65 -27.11 4.71 19.48
N LEU A 66 -26.56 4.17 18.40
CA LEU A 66 -27.32 3.83 17.19
C LEU A 66 -28.27 2.63 17.38
N GLN A 67 -28.01 1.74 18.33
CA GLN A 67 -28.84 0.57 18.61
C GLN A 67 -30.01 0.86 19.59
N GLY A 68 -30.28 2.12 19.92
CA GLY A 68 -31.49 2.52 20.65
C GLY A 68 -31.53 2.07 22.12
N GLY A 69 -30.38 1.82 22.74
CA GLY A 69 -30.31 1.52 24.17
C GLY A 69 -30.78 2.71 25.00
N LYS A 70 -31.89 2.55 25.74
CA LYS A 70 -32.32 3.53 26.76
C LYS A 70 -31.15 3.75 27.71
N GLN A 71 -30.61 4.97 27.74
CA GLN A 71 -29.70 5.38 28.80
C GLN A 71 -30.51 5.42 30.10
N LYS A 72 -30.00 4.80 31.17
CA LYS A 72 -30.48 5.12 32.51
C LYS A 72 -30.17 6.60 32.75
N GLU A 73 -31.19 7.37 33.12
CA GLU A 73 -31.09 8.80 33.47
C GLU A 73 -30.39 9.02 34.82
N ASP A 74 -29.26 8.36 35.06
CA ASP A 74 -28.48 8.55 36.29
C ASP A 74 -27.17 9.23 35.95
N SER A 75 -27.29 10.53 35.65
CA SER A 75 -26.26 11.57 35.74
C SER A 75 -26.65 12.67 34.76
N LYS A 76 -27.04 13.83 35.29
CA LYS A 76 -27.03 15.07 34.52
C LYS A 76 -25.57 15.34 34.16
N GLN A 77 -25.10 14.81 33.04
CA GLN A 77 -23.89 15.31 32.42
C GLN A 77 -24.15 16.77 32.15
N ILE A 78 -23.43 17.63 32.85
CA ILE A 78 -23.28 19.03 32.49
C ILE A 78 -22.60 18.98 31.12
N VAL A 79 -23.41 18.94 30.06
CA VAL A 79 -22.93 19.15 28.71
C VAL A 79 -22.59 20.63 28.69
N ASP A 80 -21.32 20.94 28.95
CA ASP A 80 -20.80 22.28 28.77
C ASP A 80 -21.19 22.71 27.36
N LYS A 81 -21.98 23.79 27.30
CA LYS A 81 -22.37 24.37 26.02
C LYS A 81 -21.05 24.72 25.31
N PRO A 82 -20.81 24.19 24.10
CA PRO A 82 -19.57 24.47 23.40
C PRO A 82 -19.42 25.98 23.30
N SER A 83 -18.21 26.46 23.60
CA SER A 83 -17.96 27.90 23.64
C SER A 83 -18.31 28.51 22.29
N LEU A 84 -18.72 29.78 22.26
CA LEU A 84 -19.05 30.47 21.00
C LEU A 84 -17.91 30.31 19.97
N ALA A 85 -16.65 30.31 20.44
CA ALA A 85 -15.45 30.12 19.64
C ALA A 85 -15.32 28.70 19.03
N GLU A 86 -15.75 27.66 19.73
CA GLU A 86 -15.77 26.29 19.20
C GLU A 86 -16.84 26.14 18.12
N VAL A 87 -18.01 26.72 18.34
CA VAL A 87 -19.12 26.67 17.38
C VAL A 87 -18.78 27.42 16.09
N THR A 88 -18.10 28.57 16.19
CA THR A 88 -17.62 29.31 15.00
C THR A 88 -16.52 28.55 14.27
N CYS A 89 -15.54 28.00 14.98
CA CYS A 89 -14.46 27.20 14.38
C CYS A 89 -14.99 25.95 13.65
N LEU A 90 -15.95 25.24 14.24
CA LEU A 90 -16.59 24.08 13.59
C LEU A 90 -17.39 24.49 12.34
N ARG A 91 -18.06 25.65 12.38
CA ARG A 91 -18.81 26.19 11.24
C ARG A 91 -17.86 26.60 10.10
N GLU A 92 -16.74 27.25 10.41
CA GLU A 92 -15.72 27.62 9.44
C GLU A 92 -15.06 26.40 8.79
N ASN A 93 -14.71 25.39 9.59
CA ASN A 93 -14.16 24.13 9.07
C ASN A 93 -15.15 23.40 8.17
N ARG A 94 -16.43 23.36 8.55
CA ARG A 94 -17.48 22.78 7.71
C ARG A 94 -17.56 23.49 6.36
N ASN A 95 -17.57 24.82 6.35
CA ASN A 95 -17.64 25.62 5.13
C ASN A 95 -16.40 25.43 4.23
N ARG A 96 -15.21 25.35 4.84
CA ARG A 96 -13.96 25.06 4.13
C ARG A 96 -13.95 23.67 3.51
N LEU A 97 -14.47 22.67 4.21
CA LEU A 97 -14.50 21.27 3.74
C LEU A 97 -15.62 21.00 2.74
N SER A 98 -16.70 21.79 2.77
CA SER A 98 -17.79 21.71 1.78
C SER A 98 -17.44 22.35 0.44
N ALA A 99 -16.43 23.24 0.40
CA ALA A 99 -15.98 23.81 -0.85
C ALA A 99 -15.27 22.74 -1.70
N PRO A 100 -15.63 22.60 -2.99
CA PRO A 100 -14.94 21.66 -3.88
C PRO A 100 -13.45 22.02 -3.95
N ARG A 101 -12.58 21.02 -3.75
CA ARG A 101 -11.14 21.22 -3.93
C ARG A 101 -10.88 21.66 -5.36
N TRP A 102 -10.17 22.77 -5.56
CA TRP A 102 -9.75 23.23 -6.87
C TRP A 102 -9.18 22.08 -7.70
N GLN A 103 -9.69 21.90 -8.91
CA GLN A 103 -9.15 20.93 -9.87
C GLN A 103 -7.72 21.33 -10.18
N ARG A 104 -6.75 20.52 -9.71
CA ARG A 104 -5.35 20.73 -10.04
C ARG A 104 -5.17 20.45 -11.53
N GLN A 105 -4.61 21.40 -12.25
CA GLN A 105 -4.14 21.13 -13.61
C GLN A 105 -3.10 20.01 -13.55
N LYS A 106 -3.18 19.09 -14.51
CA LYS A 106 -2.19 18.01 -14.64
C LYS A 106 -0.82 18.66 -14.82
N TYR A 107 0.16 18.22 -14.03
CA TYR A 107 1.53 18.71 -14.14
C TYR A 107 2.04 18.50 -15.58
N ILE A 108 2.40 19.59 -16.24
CA ILE A 108 3.06 19.57 -17.54
C ILE A 108 4.56 19.70 -17.24
N PRO A 109 5.37 18.66 -17.49
CA PRO A 109 6.81 18.77 -17.31
C PRO A 109 7.36 19.84 -18.25
N PRO A 110 8.26 20.72 -17.77
CA PRO A 110 8.93 21.67 -18.64
C PRO A 110 9.76 20.92 -19.69
N PRO A 111 10.01 21.53 -20.86
CA PRO A 111 10.96 20.99 -21.82
C PRO A 111 12.32 20.71 -21.14
N PRO A 112 13.02 19.64 -21.52
CA PRO A 112 14.30 19.29 -20.91
C PRO A 112 15.31 20.44 -21.09
N GLU A 113 15.89 20.92 -19.99
CA GLU A 113 16.95 21.93 -20.04
C GLU A 113 18.13 21.42 -20.87
N GLN A 114 18.49 22.18 -21.91
CA GLN A 114 19.67 21.91 -22.72
C GLN A 114 20.88 22.46 -21.96
N PHE A 115 21.58 21.59 -21.23
CA PHE A 115 22.85 21.96 -20.61
C PHE A 115 23.96 21.92 -21.67
N PRO A 116 24.56 23.07 -22.05
CA PRO A 116 25.56 23.14 -23.13
C PRO A 116 26.84 22.34 -22.81
N TYR A 117 27.11 22.08 -21.52
CA TYR A 117 28.22 21.25 -21.05
C TYR A 117 27.72 20.12 -20.16
N ARG A 118 26.86 19.24 -20.68
CA ARG A 118 26.60 17.97 -20.01
C ARG A 118 27.67 16.97 -20.47
N PRO A 119 28.65 16.57 -19.64
CA PRO A 119 29.56 15.52 -20.03
C PRO A 119 28.74 14.26 -20.31
N GLN A 120 28.74 13.81 -21.56
CA GLN A 120 28.24 12.48 -21.89
C GLN A 120 29.16 11.52 -21.14
N ILE A 121 28.65 10.81 -20.13
CA ILE A 121 29.40 9.76 -19.46
C ILE A 121 29.48 8.61 -20.46
N ILE A 122 30.45 8.70 -21.38
CA ILE A 122 30.82 7.62 -22.28
C ILE A 122 31.33 6.50 -21.38
N GLY A 123 30.50 5.47 -21.16
CA GLY A 123 30.84 4.37 -20.25
C GLY A 123 29.66 3.61 -19.67
N GLN A 124 28.43 4.15 -19.71
CA GLN A 124 27.28 3.29 -19.44
C GLN A 124 27.05 2.37 -20.64
N SER A 125 27.33 1.08 -20.46
CA SER A 125 26.96 0.07 -21.45
C SER A 125 25.46 0.19 -21.71
N VAL A 126 25.08 0.26 -22.99
CA VAL A 126 23.67 0.21 -23.41
C VAL A 126 23.01 -0.98 -22.69
N PRO A 127 21.80 -0.80 -22.10
CA PRO A 127 21.12 -1.87 -21.40
C PRO A 127 21.07 -3.10 -22.30
N ARG A 128 21.74 -4.17 -21.88
CA ARG A 128 21.76 -5.42 -22.63
C ARG A 128 20.37 -6.06 -22.52
N PRO A 129 19.89 -6.73 -23.58
CA PRO A 129 18.71 -7.58 -23.48
C PRO A 129 18.82 -8.51 -22.27
N GLU A 130 17.72 -8.70 -21.53
CA GLU A 130 17.71 -9.59 -20.37
C GLU A 130 18.21 -10.99 -20.74
N HIS A 131 19.00 -11.59 -19.84
CA HIS A 131 19.54 -12.93 -20.05
C HIS A 131 18.39 -13.92 -20.30
N GLY A 132 18.34 -14.47 -21.52
CA GLY A 132 17.34 -15.46 -21.94
C GLY A 132 16.24 -14.92 -22.85
N ARG A 133 16.12 -13.60 -23.07
CA ARG A 133 15.27 -13.06 -24.14
C ARG A 133 15.96 -13.20 -25.50
N PRO A 134 15.25 -13.64 -26.56
CA PRO A 134 15.73 -13.51 -27.93
C PRO A 134 16.18 -12.08 -28.19
N VAL A 135 17.37 -11.92 -28.77
CA VAL A 135 17.94 -10.60 -29.12
C VAL A 135 17.03 -9.89 -30.13
N GLU A 136 16.43 -10.66 -31.04
CA GLU A 136 15.44 -10.19 -32.00
C GLU A 136 14.08 -10.78 -31.65
N ARG A 137 13.05 -9.93 -31.60
CA ARG A 137 11.68 -10.39 -31.38
C ARG A 137 11.20 -11.08 -32.67
N PRO A 138 10.46 -12.19 -32.56
CA PRO A 138 9.86 -12.80 -33.73
C PRO A 138 8.91 -11.80 -34.39
N ALA A 139 8.93 -11.72 -35.72
CA ALA A 139 7.97 -10.92 -36.47
C ALA A 139 6.61 -11.62 -36.44
N VAL A 140 5.70 -11.08 -35.63
CA VAL A 140 4.32 -11.58 -35.51
C VAL A 140 3.41 -10.69 -36.36
N PRO A 141 2.56 -11.27 -37.23
CA PRO A 141 1.52 -10.51 -37.93
C PRO A 141 0.65 -9.70 -36.96
N CYS A 142 0.19 -8.51 -37.37
CA CYS A 142 -0.66 -7.69 -36.50
C CYS A 142 -2.03 -8.32 -36.22
N CYS A 143 -2.53 -9.15 -37.14
CA CYS A 143 -3.73 -9.95 -37.00
C CYS A 143 -3.63 -11.22 -37.84
N PHE A 144 -4.33 -12.28 -37.41
CA PHE A 144 -4.54 -13.51 -38.17
C PHE A 144 -5.95 -13.51 -38.75
N GLN A 145 -6.12 -14.02 -39.97
CA GLN A 145 -7.44 -14.12 -40.60
C GLN A 145 -8.32 -15.19 -39.93
N HIS A 146 -7.70 -16.27 -39.45
CA HIS A 146 -8.37 -17.40 -38.78
C HIS A 146 -7.57 -17.85 -37.55
N VAL A 147 -8.26 -18.41 -36.56
CA VAL A 147 -7.64 -18.94 -35.32
C VAL A 147 -6.71 -20.13 -35.61
N GLU A 148 -7.01 -20.91 -36.65
CA GLU A 148 -6.15 -22.02 -37.11
C GLU A 148 -4.77 -21.52 -37.55
N LEU A 149 -4.72 -20.42 -38.31
CA LEU A 149 -3.47 -19.80 -38.75
C LEU A 149 -2.67 -19.22 -37.58
N GLU A 150 -3.38 -18.68 -36.58
CA GLU A 150 -2.74 -18.23 -35.35
C GLU A 150 -2.14 -19.41 -34.58
N ASN A 151 -2.89 -20.50 -34.41
CA ASN A 151 -2.43 -21.70 -33.73
C ASN A 151 -1.22 -22.32 -34.44
N ASP A 152 -1.28 -22.46 -35.77
CA ASP A 152 -0.18 -23.00 -36.58
C ASP A 152 1.05 -22.09 -36.55
N PHE A 153 0.85 -20.77 -36.55
CA PHE A 153 1.94 -19.82 -36.40
C PHE A 153 2.63 -20.00 -35.04
N TRP A 154 1.88 -20.03 -33.94
CA TRP A 154 2.46 -20.19 -32.61
C TRP A 154 3.06 -21.59 -32.38
N ALA A 155 2.51 -22.62 -33.03
CA ALA A 155 3.05 -23.98 -32.98
C ALA A 155 4.34 -24.16 -33.79
N SER A 156 4.47 -23.47 -34.93
CA SER A 156 5.65 -23.52 -35.79
C SER A 156 6.76 -22.57 -35.34
N LEU A 157 6.44 -21.56 -34.53
CA LEU A 157 7.40 -20.59 -34.01
C LEU A 157 8.49 -21.27 -33.16
N ARG A 158 9.71 -21.36 -33.70
CA ARG A 158 10.88 -21.89 -33.00
C ARG A 158 11.91 -20.80 -32.76
N PHE A 159 12.42 -20.72 -31.53
CA PHE A 159 13.52 -19.84 -31.19
C PHE A 159 14.85 -20.62 -31.21
N PRO A 160 15.95 -20.02 -31.68
CA PRO A 160 17.27 -20.62 -31.52
C PRO A 160 17.58 -20.74 -30.03
N VAL A 161 17.60 -21.97 -29.52
CA VAL A 161 17.93 -22.23 -28.11
C VAL A 161 19.44 -22.10 -27.95
N SER A 162 19.88 -21.23 -27.03
CA SER A 162 21.32 -21.08 -26.80
C SER A 162 21.94 -22.38 -26.29
N ARG A 163 23.19 -22.67 -26.66
CA ARG A 163 23.92 -23.86 -26.18
C ARG A 163 23.96 -23.95 -24.64
N LYS A 164 23.98 -22.80 -23.95
CA LYS A 164 23.94 -22.71 -22.48
C LYS A 164 22.59 -23.10 -21.90
N ALA A 165 21.49 -22.83 -22.62
CA ALA A 165 20.15 -23.21 -22.19
C ALA A 165 19.93 -24.72 -22.33
N LEU A 166 20.50 -25.36 -23.36
CA LEU A 166 20.44 -26.82 -23.53
C LEU A 166 21.14 -27.59 -22.40
N THR A 167 22.21 -27.02 -21.84
CA THR A 167 22.96 -27.62 -20.73
C THR A 167 22.56 -27.06 -19.35
N ALA A 168 21.61 -26.12 -19.30
CA ALA A 168 21.19 -25.49 -18.06
C ALA A 168 20.48 -26.51 -17.16
N ARG A 169 21.05 -26.72 -15.96
CA ARG A 169 20.38 -27.49 -14.91
C ARG A 169 19.53 -26.54 -14.06
N PRO A 170 18.27 -26.91 -13.74
CA PRO A 170 17.45 -26.10 -12.85
C PRO A 170 18.12 -25.93 -11.49
N SER A 171 17.95 -24.77 -10.87
CA SER A 171 18.48 -24.53 -9.53
C SER A 171 17.75 -25.40 -8.49
N LYS A 172 18.41 -25.66 -7.34
CA LYS A 172 17.80 -26.40 -6.23
C LYS A 172 16.44 -25.84 -5.82
N LYS A 173 16.32 -24.50 -5.80
CA LYS A 173 15.06 -23.80 -5.50
C LYS A 173 13.96 -24.08 -6.52
N ILE A 174 14.29 -24.14 -7.82
CA ILE A 174 13.31 -24.50 -8.85
C ILE A 174 12.84 -25.93 -8.63
N TYR A 175 13.75 -26.85 -8.30
CA TYR A 175 13.41 -28.23 -7.99
C TYR A 175 12.51 -28.36 -6.75
N GLU A 176 12.79 -27.58 -5.70
CA GLU A 176 11.93 -27.53 -4.50
C GLU A 176 10.54 -26.96 -4.81
N LEU A 177 10.46 -25.90 -5.62
CA LEU A 177 9.19 -25.29 -6.01
C LEU A 177 8.36 -26.18 -6.95
N SER A 178 9.02 -26.98 -7.79
CA SER A 178 8.35 -27.90 -8.71
C SER A 178 7.91 -29.20 -8.03
N ARG A 179 8.38 -29.49 -6.81
CA ARG A 179 7.89 -30.67 -6.07
C ARG A 179 6.41 -30.47 -5.76
N PRO A 180 5.59 -31.54 -5.88
CA PRO A 180 4.19 -31.46 -5.49
C PRO A 180 4.09 -31.05 -4.03
N ARG A 181 3.18 -30.11 -3.73
CA ARG A 181 2.93 -29.68 -2.35
C ARG A 181 2.41 -30.89 -1.57
N GLN A 182 3.13 -31.28 -0.52
CA GLN A 182 2.66 -32.31 0.39
C GLN A 182 1.54 -31.71 1.24
N PHE A 183 0.38 -32.36 1.24
CA PHE A 183 -0.75 -32.01 2.10
C PHE A 183 -0.81 -32.94 3.31
N PRO A 184 -1.15 -32.42 4.51
CA PRO A 184 -1.50 -31.03 4.81
C PRO A 184 -0.29 -30.08 4.77
N LEU A 185 -0.51 -28.84 4.33
CA LEU A 185 0.54 -27.81 4.34
C LEU A 185 0.98 -27.58 5.78
N ALA A 186 2.30 -27.53 6.02
CA ALA A 186 2.82 -27.19 7.34
C ALA A 186 2.26 -25.84 7.79
N CYS A 187 1.48 -25.84 8.89
CA CYS A 187 0.96 -24.61 9.48
C CYS A 187 2.13 -23.73 9.92
N HIS A 188 2.16 -22.48 9.43
CA HIS A 188 3.15 -21.47 9.81
C HIS A 188 3.09 -21.05 11.29
N CYS A 189 2.04 -21.48 12.00
CA CYS A 189 1.85 -21.27 13.43
C CYS A 189 1.88 -22.62 14.16
N SER A 190 2.49 -22.64 15.35
CA SER A 190 2.34 -23.71 16.34
C SER A 190 0.92 -23.69 16.95
N MET A 191 -0.10 -23.89 16.12
CA MET A 191 -1.42 -24.20 16.62
C MET A 191 -1.38 -25.68 17.00
N TYR A 192 -1.58 -25.94 18.29
CA TYR A 192 -1.69 -27.28 18.85
C TYR A 192 -2.56 -28.15 17.94
N SER A 193 -2.03 -29.33 17.57
CA SER A 193 -2.62 -30.34 16.68
C SER A 193 -3.97 -30.93 17.14
N ASN A 194 -4.63 -30.34 18.15
CA ASN A 194 -5.75 -30.92 18.89
C ASN A 194 -7.08 -30.22 18.60
N TYR A 195 -7.35 -29.84 17.34
CA TYR A 195 -8.64 -29.26 16.96
C TYR A 195 -9.67 -30.28 16.45
N GLU A 196 -9.27 -31.51 16.14
CA GLU A 196 -10.21 -32.57 15.71
C GLU A 196 -11.14 -33.04 16.85
N ASP A 197 -10.82 -32.79 18.12
CA ASP A 197 -11.61 -33.26 19.28
C ASP A 197 -12.63 -32.25 19.83
N GLN A 198 -12.78 -31.08 19.22
CA GLN A 198 -13.75 -30.07 19.69
C GLN A 198 -14.66 -29.57 18.59
N VAL A 199 -15.32 -30.49 17.87
CA VAL A 199 -16.60 -30.13 17.26
C VAL A 199 -17.54 -29.78 18.42
N PRO A 200 -17.97 -28.51 18.57
CA PRO A 200 -18.83 -28.14 19.68
C PRO A 200 -20.08 -29.01 19.62
N ARG A 201 -20.31 -29.82 20.65
CA ARG A 201 -21.47 -30.71 20.69
C ARG A 201 -22.72 -29.87 20.44
N ARG A 202 -23.50 -30.23 19.41
CA ARG A 202 -24.75 -29.55 19.06
C ARG A 202 -25.69 -29.56 20.26
N ARG A 203 -25.67 -28.49 21.04
CA ARG A 203 -26.48 -28.34 22.24
C ARG A 203 -27.86 -27.84 21.80
N LYS A 204 -28.91 -28.62 22.05
CA LYS A 204 -30.29 -28.17 21.84
C LYS A 204 -30.54 -26.94 22.71
N MET A 205 -31.27 -25.96 22.18
CA MET A 205 -31.68 -24.79 22.96
C MET A 205 -32.54 -25.23 24.15
N SER A 206 -32.36 -24.59 25.30
CA SER A 206 -33.28 -24.76 26.43
C SER A 206 -34.67 -24.21 26.09
N PRO A 207 -35.75 -24.61 26.79
CA PRO A 207 -37.09 -24.10 26.52
C PRO A 207 -37.22 -22.56 26.63
N ARG A 208 -36.38 -21.93 27.46
CA ARG A 208 -36.30 -20.47 27.58
C ARG A 208 -35.58 -19.84 26.38
N GLN A 209 -34.47 -20.44 25.94
CA GLN A 209 -33.74 -20.01 24.75
C GLN A 209 -34.59 -20.17 23.48
N TRP A 210 -35.36 -21.25 23.39
CA TRP A 210 -36.28 -21.49 22.28
C TRP A 210 -37.39 -20.42 22.20
N ARG A 211 -37.99 -20.07 23.34
CA ARG A 211 -38.98 -18.98 23.40
C ARG A 211 -38.41 -17.63 22.94
N LEU A 212 -37.21 -17.28 23.42
CA LEU A 212 -36.52 -16.05 22.97
C LEU A 212 -36.15 -16.10 21.48
N HIS A 213 -35.75 -17.27 20.98
CA HIS A 213 -35.47 -17.46 19.56
C HIS A 213 -36.72 -17.26 18.70
N LEU A 214 -37.87 -17.82 19.10
CA LEU A 214 -39.14 -17.61 18.43
C LEU A 214 -39.57 -16.14 18.42
N GLN A 215 -39.47 -15.44 19.55
CA GLN A 215 -39.75 -14.00 19.62
C GLN A 215 -38.85 -13.19 18.67
N ARG A 216 -37.57 -13.57 18.58
CA ARG A 216 -36.64 -12.93 17.64
C ARG A 216 -37.00 -13.21 16.19
N LEU A 217 -37.40 -14.44 15.85
CA LEU A 217 -37.85 -14.77 14.50
C LEU A 217 -39.11 -14.01 14.12
N GLU A 218 -40.08 -13.92 15.04
CA GLU A 218 -41.31 -13.14 14.84
C GLU A 218 -41.01 -11.64 14.62
N PHE A 219 -40.03 -11.10 15.34
CA PHE A 219 -39.57 -9.72 15.12
C PHE A 219 -38.92 -9.54 13.74
N LEU A 220 -38.06 -10.48 13.33
CA LEU A 220 -37.36 -10.42 12.05
C LEU A 220 -38.26 -10.71 10.84
N SER A 221 -39.35 -11.45 11.03
CA SER A 221 -40.35 -11.68 9.99
C SER A 221 -41.24 -10.47 9.72
N LYS A 222 -41.27 -9.49 10.63
CA LYS A 222 -42.00 -8.24 10.38
C LYS A 222 -41.28 -7.46 9.28
N PRO A 223 -42.01 -6.97 8.26
CA PRO A 223 -41.40 -6.21 7.17
C PRO A 223 -40.73 -4.95 7.73
N ASN A 224 -39.51 -4.68 7.27
CA ASN A 224 -38.75 -3.53 7.72
C ASN A 224 -39.50 -2.25 7.29
N PRO A 225 -39.86 -1.33 8.22
CA PRO A 225 -40.64 -0.15 7.90
C PRO A 225 -39.96 0.75 6.85
N ARG A 226 -38.63 0.71 6.75
CA ARG A 226 -37.90 1.41 5.67
C ARG A 226 -38.17 0.82 4.30
N VAL A 227 -38.16 -0.51 4.20
CA VAL A 227 -38.45 -1.22 2.93
C VAL A 227 -39.91 -1.02 2.53
N LEU A 228 -40.84 -0.99 3.48
CA LEU A 228 -42.24 -0.66 3.20
C LEU A 228 -42.42 0.77 2.70
N ALA A 229 -41.69 1.74 3.26
CA ALA A 229 -41.72 3.12 2.78
C ALA A 229 -41.20 3.26 1.35
N ASP A 230 -40.13 2.54 1.00
CA ASP A 230 -39.57 2.53 -0.36
C ASP A 230 -40.53 1.90 -1.38
N LEU A 231 -41.25 0.84 -1.01
CA LEU A 231 -42.23 0.17 -1.87
C LEU A 231 -43.52 0.98 -2.08
N MET A 232 -43.94 1.78 -1.08
CA MET A 232 -45.13 2.63 -1.17
C MET A 232 -44.90 3.92 -1.99
N CYS A 233 -43.65 4.32 -2.21
CA CYS A 233 -43.29 5.46 -3.07
C CYS A 233 -43.20 5.11 -4.57
N CYS A 234 -43.46 3.86 -4.95
CA CYS A 234 -43.43 3.39 -6.34
C CYS A 234 -44.83 3.08 -6.91
N CYS A 235 -45.80 3.96 -6.67
CA CYS A 235 -47.04 3.99 -7.45
C CYS A 235 -46.98 5.19 -8.42
N PRO A 236 -47.24 5.00 -9.73
CA PRO A 236 -47.30 6.09 -10.72
C PRO A 236 -48.46 7.05 -10.48
#